data_AF-A0A661WXY8-F1
#
_entry.id   AF-A0A661WXY8-F1
#
_cell.length_a   1.000
_cell.length_b   1.000
_cell.length_c   1.000
_cell.angle_alpha   90.00
_cell.angle_beta   90.00
_cell.angle_gamma   90.00
#
_symmetry.space_group_name_H-M   'P 1'
#
loop_
_entity.id
_entity.type
_entity.pdbx_description
1 polymer ?
#
loop_
_entity_poly.entity_id
_entity_poly.type
_entity_poly.pdbx_seq_one_letter_code
_entity_poly.pdbx_strand_id
1 'polypeptide(L)'
;MRRIILILLMVFLSISLGLGVYNKSIKSAYGLSGWSGYYFVKIDNNKVDSTALTDYQIKVEMDPTLTDFWNNVQPDARVVRFTEDDGETLLPYWIEKWDYENRKATIWVKVPDIPVGIKYIYMYYGNPSISGIGWHTDPDNPTSGWWAGDGDSTFIFFDDFEGGSVNTGKWDKGIGFIGGIGRIDVSNGRISLSSSSYLNDRGYAYIKSKRNFDEYNEFIWEIEAKVHPFPKYSWEHTSYPNGINRIRHKIENIGVGDYFIMEKDKTENPISHIKYQYPNGPFYSDSIDKWLKMTQTLFSNGTKFEIKVVREEDGQTEVDTSTSTSLGSNRKLVIVVGENGGGLAFYYKGKTEVDYTFVRKYADVEPEISVEMIPLIKGTATRTGYFEFFVDREGRRWLLRIPDRGYTTGWIPFDRLRDTGNFMSGYYADRRYHLTFDWYSSGRCSLLFNDRREGVNIKYGGR
;
A
#
# COMPACT_ATOMS: atom_id res chain seq x y z
N MET A 1 -29.81 23.15 -68.58
CA MET A 1 -31.25 22.84 -68.48
C MET A 1 -31.40 21.79 -67.38
N ARG A 2 -32.06 22.16 -66.26
CA ARG A 2 -32.45 21.34 -65.07
C ARG A 2 -31.32 20.80 -64.17
N ARG A 3 -31.38 20.81 -62.83
CA ARG A 3 -32.11 21.56 -61.78
C ARG A 3 -31.56 21.02 -60.41
N ILE A 4 -30.99 21.89 -59.55
CA ILE A 4 -31.29 22.14 -58.10
C ILE A 4 -31.42 20.87 -57.19
N ILE A 5 -30.69 20.67 -56.07
CA ILE A 5 -30.91 21.27 -54.71
C ILE A 5 -29.81 20.83 -53.68
N LEU A 6 -29.22 21.84 -52.98
CA LEU A 6 -28.82 22.01 -51.54
C LEU A 6 -28.01 20.90 -50.78
N ILE A 7 -27.09 21.10 -49.81
CA ILE A 7 -26.85 22.15 -48.80
C ILE A 7 -25.50 21.87 -48.05
N LEU A 8 -24.84 22.92 -47.51
CA LEU A 8 -23.83 22.99 -46.43
C LEU A 8 -22.57 22.08 -46.45
N LEU A 9 -21.37 22.69 -46.52
CA LEU A 9 -20.54 23.02 -45.33
C LEU A 9 -19.21 23.64 -45.82
N MET A 10 -19.08 24.96 -45.71
CA MET A 10 -17.81 25.67 -45.87
C MET A 10 -17.40 26.14 -44.48
N VAL A 11 -16.54 25.37 -43.80
CA VAL A 11 -15.83 25.84 -42.60
C VAL A 11 -14.37 25.43 -42.74
N PHE A 12 -13.52 26.45 -42.65
CA PHE A 12 -12.07 26.41 -42.64
C PHE A 12 -11.51 25.29 -41.77
N LEU A 13 -10.54 24.54 -42.29
CA LEU A 13 -9.63 23.74 -41.47
C LEU A 13 -8.18 24.09 -41.80
N SER A 14 -7.78 25.29 -41.39
CA SER A 14 -6.38 25.58 -41.11
C SER A 14 -6.05 25.01 -39.72
N ILE A 15 -5.67 23.73 -39.64
CA ILE A 15 -5.04 23.20 -38.43
C ILE A 15 -3.60 23.68 -38.45
N SER A 16 -3.37 24.80 -37.77
CA SER A 16 -2.06 25.16 -37.27
C SER A 16 -1.57 24.04 -36.35
N LEU A 17 -0.39 23.48 -36.65
CA LEU A 17 0.44 22.75 -35.69
C LEU A 17 0.79 23.70 -34.54
N GLY A 18 -0.10 23.80 -33.58
CA GLY A 18 0.24 24.25 -32.24
C GLY A 18 0.91 23.06 -31.55
N LEU A 19 2.25 23.08 -31.48
CA LEU A 19 2.97 22.50 -30.34
C LEU A 19 2.54 23.31 -29.10
N GLY A 20 1.30 23.09 -28.68
CA GLY A 20 0.84 23.47 -27.36
C GLY A 20 1.56 22.54 -26.41
N VAL A 21 2.58 23.06 -25.73
CA VAL A 21 2.96 22.53 -24.43
C VAL A 21 1.66 22.48 -23.64
N TYR A 22 1.09 21.29 -23.48
CA TYR A 22 -0.04 21.05 -22.60
C TYR A 22 0.53 21.14 -21.18
N ASN A 23 0.86 22.35 -20.75
CA ASN A 23 0.93 22.65 -19.33
C ASN A 23 -0.52 22.53 -18.88
N LYS A 24 -0.94 21.32 -18.48
CA LYS A 24 -2.09 21.14 -17.61
C LYS A 24 -1.74 21.97 -16.38
N SER A 25 -2.17 23.23 -16.40
CA SER A 25 -2.02 24.13 -15.28
C SER A 25 -2.60 23.40 -14.09
N ILE A 26 -1.76 23.02 -13.12
CA ILE A 26 -2.20 22.50 -11.84
C ILE A 26 -3.31 23.45 -11.37
N LYS A 27 -4.54 22.94 -11.31
CA LYS A 27 -5.68 23.72 -10.85
C LYS A 27 -5.33 24.09 -9.40
N SER A 28 -5.45 25.37 -9.07
CA SER A 28 -5.13 25.94 -7.75
C SER A 28 -5.62 25.07 -6.60
N ALA A 29 -4.71 24.51 -5.80
CA ALA A 29 -4.95 23.52 -4.75
C ALA A 29 -6.28 23.68 -4.00
N TYR A 30 -7.17 22.69 -4.19
CA TYR A 30 -8.44 22.57 -3.49
C TYR A 30 -8.19 21.79 -2.20
N GLY A 31 -8.44 22.43 -1.05
CA GLY A 31 -8.92 21.67 0.11
C GLY A 31 -10.24 21.00 -0.29
N LEU A 32 -10.66 19.95 0.38
CA LEU A 32 -12.07 19.58 0.34
C LEU A 32 -12.71 20.19 1.59
N SER A 33 -13.91 20.74 1.48
CA SER A 33 -14.58 21.33 2.64
C SER A 33 -14.73 20.30 3.77
N GLY A 34 -14.45 20.72 5.01
CA GLY A 34 -14.52 19.87 6.20
C GLY A 34 -13.25 19.08 6.53
N TRP A 35 -12.20 19.15 5.72
CA TRP A 35 -10.92 18.49 5.98
C TRP A 35 -9.94 19.37 6.77
N SER A 36 -9.20 18.76 7.70
CA SER A 36 -8.19 19.45 8.51
C SER A 36 -6.93 19.77 7.73
N GLY A 37 -6.71 19.19 6.56
CA GLY A 37 -5.64 19.57 5.64
C GLY A 37 -5.45 18.55 4.53
N TYR A 38 -4.38 18.72 3.76
CA TYR A 38 -3.94 17.74 2.78
C TYR A 38 -2.41 17.71 2.67
N TYR A 39 -1.89 16.56 2.26
CA TYR A 39 -0.55 16.42 1.71
C TYR A 39 -0.65 16.02 0.25
N PHE A 40 0.40 16.30 -0.51
CA PHE A 40 0.60 15.69 -1.82
C PHE A 40 1.33 14.37 -1.63
N VAL A 41 0.88 13.35 -2.34
CA VAL A 41 1.70 12.17 -2.59
C VAL A 41 2.35 12.41 -3.95
N LYS A 42 3.66 12.66 -3.92
CA LYS A 42 4.50 12.76 -5.11
C LYS A 42 4.84 11.34 -5.57
N ILE A 43 4.61 11.09 -6.85
CA ILE A 43 4.94 9.86 -7.56
C ILE A 43 6.01 10.22 -8.58
N ASP A 44 7.25 9.79 -8.35
CA ASP A 44 8.39 10.04 -9.22
C ASP A 44 8.68 8.82 -10.10
N ASN A 45 8.26 8.91 -11.36
CA ASN A 45 8.41 7.88 -12.39
C ASN A 45 9.36 8.35 -13.51
N ASN A 46 10.46 9.01 -13.14
CA ASN A 46 11.46 9.56 -14.08
C ASN A 46 12.74 8.73 -14.19
N LYS A 47 12.82 7.59 -13.50
CA LYS A 47 14.01 6.74 -13.56
C LYS A 47 14.20 6.22 -14.99
N VAL A 48 15.45 5.97 -15.37
CA VAL A 48 15.77 5.37 -16.67
C VAL A 48 14.97 4.07 -16.83
N ASP A 49 14.46 3.82 -18.04
CA ASP A 49 13.61 2.67 -18.40
C ASP A 49 12.22 2.63 -17.73
N SER A 50 11.81 3.70 -17.05
CA SER A 50 10.42 3.84 -16.57
C SER A 50 9.45 3.86 -17.75
N THR A 51 8.29 3.24 -17.55
CA THR A 51 7.16 3.28 -18.50
C THR A 51 5.95 3.91 -17.85
N ALA A 52 5.00 4.38 -18.66
CA ALA A 52 3.73 4.86 -18.12
C ALA A 52 2.96 3.68 -17.52
N LEU A 53 2.42 3.88 -16.33
CA LEU A 53 1.68 2.86 -15.59
C LEU A 53 0.19 3.23 -15.56
N THR A 54 -0.68 2.24 -15.62
CA THR A 54 -2.14 2.43 -15.54
C THR A 54 -2.71 1.55 -14.45
N ASP A 55 -3.78 1.98 -13.78
CA ASP A 55 -4.43 1.24 -12.69
C ASP A 55 -3.42 0.65 -11.69
N TYR A 56 -2.38 1.42 -11.37
CA TYR A 56 -1.21 0.93 -10.64
C TYR A 56 -1.35 1.19 -9.14
N GLN A 57 -0.96 0.21 -8.32
CA GLN A 57 -1.01 0.31 -6.87
C GLN A 57 0.32 0.84 -6.33
N ILE A 58 0.30 2.03 -5.74
CA ILE A 58 1.46 2.62 -5.06
C ILE A 58 1.38 2.37 -3.55
N LYS A 59 2.53 2.16 -2.89
CA LYS A 59 2.63 2.11 -1.43
C LYS A 59 3.03 3.50 -0.91
N VAL A 60 2.21 4.06 -0.03
CA VAL A 60 2.41 5.36 0.63
C VAL A 60 2.78 5.08 2.08
N GLU A 61 4.01 5.43 2.45
CA GLU A 61 4.49 5.32 3.82
C GLU A 61 4.31 6.67 4.54
N MET A 62 3.71 6.60 5.72
CA MET A 62 3.48 7.73 6.61
C MET A 62 4.43 7.62 7.79
N ASP A 63 5.13 8.70 8.11
CA ASP A 63 6.13 8.71 9.17
C ASP A 63 5.87 9.83 10.22
N PRO A 64 6.56 9.81 11.37
CA PRO A 64 6.31 10.73 12.48
C PRO A 64 6.55 12.21 12.16
N THR A 65 7.27 12.53 11.08
CA THR A 65 7.57 13.91 10.65
C THR A 65 6.33 14.62 10.12
N LEU A 66 5.29 13.89 9.73
CA LEU A 66 3.99 14.40 9.30
C LEU A 66 3.15 14.90 10.49
N THR A 67 3.73 15.75 11.33
CA THR A 67 3.18 16.18 12.62
C THR A 67 1.79 16.81 12.53
N ASP A 68 1.51 17.59 11.49
CA ASP A 68 0.18 18.18 11.28
C ASP A 68 -0.87 17.12 10.91
N PHE A 69 -0.51 16.11 10.13
CA PHE A 69 -1.38 14.95 9.88
C PHE A 69 -1.71 14.23 11.20
N TRP A 70 -0.69 13.81 11.95
CA TRP A 70 -0.87 13.02 13.17
C TRP A 70 -1.64 13.75 14.28
N ASN A 71 -1.57 15.08 14.34
CA ASN A 71 -2.33 15.88 15.30
C ASN A 71 -3.81 16.05 14.93
N ASN A 72 -4.20 15.72 13.70
CA ASN A 72 -5.55 15.93 13.17
C ASN A 72 -6.25 14.62 12.76
N VAL A 73 -5.61 13.47 12.96
CA VAL A 73 -6.21 12.14 12.74
C VAL A 73 -6.49 11.44 14.07
N GLN A 74 -7.24 10.34 14.01
CA GLN A 74 -7.67 9.57 15.17
C GLN A 74 -7.03 8.17 15.15
N PRO A 75 -6.94 7.48 16.31
CA PRO A 75 -6.40 6.12 16.38
C PRO A 75 -7.13 5.10 15.50
N ASP A 76 -8.40 5.34 15.17
CA ASP A 76 -9.26 4.47 14.37
C ASP A 76 -9.21 4.79 12.85
N ALA A 77 -8.17 5.48 12.37
CA ALA A 77 -7.82 5.62 10.94
C ALA A 77 -8.95 6.07 9.97
N ARG A 78 -10.01 6.71 10.48
CA ARG A 78 -11.25 6.99 9.72
C ARG A 78 -11.14 8.10 8.70
N VAL A 79 -10.14 8.94 8.85
CA VAL A 79 -10.15 10.31 8.37
C VAL A 79 -9.06 10.57 7.33
N VAL A 80 -8.91 9.67 6.35
CA VAL A 80 -8.00 9.83 5.20
C VAL A 80 -8.79 9.67 3.89
N ARG A 81 -8.44 10.43 2.85
CA ARG A 81 -9.01 10.29 1.51
C ARG A 81 -8.02 10.67 0.44
N PHE A 82 -8.02 9.93 -0.66
CA PHE A 82 -7.15 10.19 -1.80
C PHE A 82 -7.96 10.66 -3.01
N THR A 83 -7.40 11.60 -3.76
CA THR A 83 -7.96 12.04 -5.04
C THR A 83 -6.86 12.23 -6.08
N GLU A 84 -7.24 12.21 -7.35
CA GLU A 84 -6.40 12.66 -8.46
C GLU A 84 -5.95 14.12 -8.31
N ASP A 85 -5.08 14.54 -9.24
CA ASP A 85 -4.54 15.91 -9.34
C ASP A 85 -5.60 17.02 -9.53
N ASP A 86 -6.86 16.65 -9.75
CA ASP A 86 -8.00 17.57 -9.81
C ASP A 86 -8.59 17.93 -8.44
N GLY A 87 -8.23 17.19 -7.38
CA GLY A 87 -8.76 17.36 -6.02
C GLY A 87 -10.19 16.83 -5.82
N GLU A 88 -10.79 16.21 -6.84
CA GLU A 88 -12.20 15.84 -6.88
C GLU A 88 -12.41 14.35 -7.14
N THR A 89 -11.65 13.77 -8.08
CA THR A 89 -11.81 12.36 -8.49
C THR A 89 -11.23 11.43 -7.43
N LEU A 90 -12.11 10.69 -6.74
CA LEU A 90 -11.73 9.77 -5.66
C LEU A 90 -10.86 8.61 -6.16
N LEU A 91 -9.82 8.31 -5.41
CA LEU A 91 -8.94 7.15 -5.66
C LEU A 91 -9.22 6.03 -4.65
N PRO A 92 -9.34 4.77 -5.10
CA PRO A 92 -9.37 3.62 -4.21
C PRO A 92 -8.07 3.52 -3.41
N TYR A 93 -8.22 3.19 -2.13
CA TYR A 93 -7.09 2.96 -1.24
C TYR A 93 -7.40 1.85 -0.24
N TRP A 94 -6.36 1.29 0.36
CA TRP A 94 -6.46 0.34 1.46
C TRP A 94 -5.36 0.59 2.49
N ILE A 95 -5.70 0.62 3.78
CA ILE A 95 -4.74 0.85 4.86
C ILE A 95 -4.19 -0.51 5.29
N GLU A 96 -2.93 -0.78 4.98
CA GLU A 96 -2.26 -2.02 5.39
C GLU A 96 -1.95 -2.02 6.89
N LYS A 97 -1.54 -0.86 7.41
CA LYS A 97 -1.11 -0.72 8.81
C LYS A 97 -1.37 0.68 9.31
N TRP A 98 -1.84 0.79 10.55
CA TRP A 98 -2.05 2.07 11.22
C TRP A 98 -1.56 2.03 12.67
N ASP A 99 -0.33 2.47 12.89
CA ASP A 99 0.28 2.60 14.21
C ASP A 99 0.23 4.07 14.65
N TYR A 100 -0.88 4.44 15.28
CA TYR A 100 -1.11 5.81 15.74
C TYR A 100 -0.14 6.24 16.86
N GLU A 101 0.27 5.30 17.73
CA GLU A 101 1.16 5.59 18.85
C GLU A 101 2.56 5.95 18.37
N ASN A 102 3.12 5.16 17.45
CA ASN A 102 4.43 5.41 16.86
C ASN A 102 4.37 6.34 15.65
N ARG A 103 3.18 6.81 15.26
CA ARG A 103 2.94 7.72 14.12
C ARG A 103 3.50 7.16 12.81
N LYS A 104 3.14 5.92 12.52
CA LYS A 104 3.48 5.23 11.28
C LYS A 104 2.24 4.61 10.66
N ALA A 105 2.13 4.68 9.34
CA ALA A 105 1.08 3.97 8.62
C ALA A 105 1.55 3.61 7.21
N THR A 106 1.03 2.50 6.71
CA THR A 106 1.28 2.02 5.35
C THR A 106 -0.06 1.98 4.62
N ILE A 107 -0.17 2.71 3.51
CA ILE A 107 -1.42 2.86 2.77
C ILE A 107 -1.16 2.58 1.29
N TRP A 108 -1.96 1.70 0.71
CA TRP A 108 -1.96 1.44 -0.73
C TRP A 108 -2.98 2.31 -1.44
N VAL A 109 -2.62 2.86 -2.59
CA VAL A 109 -3.52 3.69 -3.40
C VAL A 109 -3.46 3.22 -4.86
N LYS A 110 -4.63 3.02 -5.48
CA LYS A 110 -4.72 2.72 -6.90
C LYS A 110 -4.80 4.01 -7.70
N VAL A 111 -3.83 4.23 -8.58
CA VAL A 111 -3.75 5.41 -9.44
C VAL A 111 -4.06 5.01 -10.90
N PRO A 112 -5.14 5.54 -11.51
CA PRO A 112 -5.56 5.23 -12.88
C PRO A 112 -4.49 5.42 -13.96
N ASP A 113 -3.68 6.47 -13.86
CA ASP A 113 -2.65 6.82 -14.84
C ASP A 113 -1.44 7.45 -14.15
N ILE A 114 -0.24 6.95 -14.40
CA ILE A 114 1.03 7.50 -13.93
C ILE A 114 1.93 7.65 -15.17
N PRO A 115 2.15 8.89 -15.67
CA PRO A 115 3.02 9.10 -16.82
C PRO A 115 4.49 8.81 -16.46
N VAL A 116 5.35 8.67 -17.47
CA VAL A 116 6.80 8.88 -17.27
C VAL A 116 6.99 10.35 -16.92
N GLY A 117 7.43 10.64 -15.71
CA GLY A 117 7.24 11.98 -15.16
C GLY A 117 7.13 12.04 -13.65
N ILE A 118 6.84 13.25 -13.17
CA ILE A 118 6.28 13.47 -11.84
C ILE A 118 4.76 13.52 -11.95
N LYS A 119 4.08 12.77 -11.09
CA LYS A 119 2.64 12.90 -10.84
C LYS A 119 2.39 13.25 -9.38
N TYR A 120 1.35 14.02 -9.15
CA TYR A 120 0.86 14.36 -7.82
C TYR A 120 -0.58 13.88 -7.66
N ILE A 121 -0.88 13.32 -6.49
CA ILE A 121 -2.24 13.06 -6.03
C ILE A 121 -2.42 13.71 -4.66
N TYR A 122 -3.65 13.96 -4.25
CA TYR A 122 -3.93 14.52 -2.92
C TYR A 122 -4.21 13.41 -1.92
N MET A 123 -3.74 13.63 -0.69
CA MET A 123 -4.14 12.90 0.51
C MET A 123 -4.72 13.89 1.51
N TYR A 124 -6.04 13.92 1.62
CA TYR A 124 -6.77 14.71 2.60
C TYR A 124 -6.84 14.00 3.94
N TYR A 125 -6.79 14.76 5.04
CA TYR A 125 -6.90 14.20 6.39
C TYR A 125 -7.74 15.02 7.37
N GLY A 126 -8.22 14.34 8.41
CA GLY A 126 -8.84 14.95 9.59
C GLY A 126 -10.21 15.57 9.34
N ASN A 127 -11.04 14.94 8.50
CA ASN A 127 -12.45 15.28 8.43
C ASN A 127 -13.26 14.37 9.37
N PRO A 128 -13.74 14.85 10.54
CA PRO A 128 -14.46 14.02 11.50
C PRO A 128 -15.88 13.64 11.05
N SER A 129 -16.40 14.27 9.99
CA SER A 129 -17.76 14.02 9.50
C SER A 129 -17.86 12.87 8.51
N ILE A 130 -16.74 12.33 8.03
CA ILE A 130 -16.75 11.18 7.13
C ILE A 130 -16.76 9.87 7.92
N SER A 131 -17.66 8.97 7.53
CA SER A 131 -17.41 7.55 7.70
C SER A 131 -16.39 7.14 6.63
N GLY A 132 -15.26 6.58 7.03
CA GLY A 132 -14.35 5.87 6.13
C GLY A 132 -15.08 4.91 5.18
N ILE A 133 -14.41 4.56 4.08
CA ILE A 133 -14.89 3.59 3.09
C ILE A 133 -14.20 2.25 3.31
N GLY A 134 -14.87 1.12 3.09
CA GLY A 134 -14.28 -0.22 3.21
C GLY A 134 -13.67 -0.48 4.59
N TRP A 135 -14.48 -0.68 5.62
CA TRP A 135 -13.93 -0.94 6.95
C TRP A 135 -13.38 -2.36 7.04
N HIS A 136 -12.19 -2.49 7.60
CA HIS A 136 -11.64 -3.77 8.02
C HIS A 136 -11.07 -3.69 9.43
N THR A 137 -11.02 -4.82 10.11
CA THR A 137 -10.63 -5.00 11.49
C THR A 137 -9.12 -4.79 11.61
N ASP A 138 -8.67 -4.12 12.67
CA ASP A 138 -7.30 -4.28 13.16
C ASP A 138 -7.23 -5.66 13.83
N PRO A 139 -6.60 -6.65 13.22
CA PRO A 139 -6.68 -8.01 13.71
C PRO A 139 -5.81 -8.23 14.96
N ASP A 140 -4.92 -7.29 15.31
CA ASP A 140 -4.22 -7.26 16.58
C ASP A 140 -5.03 -6.56 17.69
N ASN A 141 -6.02 -5.73 17.30
CA ASN A 141 -6.94 -5.07 18.23
C ASN A 141 -8.40 -5.03 17.71
N PRO A 142 -9.06 -6.19 17.59
CA PRO A 142 -10.32 -6.33 16.84
C PRO A 142 -11.53 -5.67 17.50
N THR A 143 -11.39 -5.21 18.75
CA THR A 143 -12.48 -4.56 19.49
C THR A 143 -12.43 -3.03 19.38
N SER A 144 -11.34 -2.45 18.87
CA SER A 144 -11.17 -0.99 18.84
C SER A 144 -10.48 -0.41 17.61
N GLY A 145 -9.85 -1.22 16.74
CA GLY A 145 -9.29 -0.76 15.47
C GLY A 145 -10.18 -1.16 14.29
N TRP A 146 -10.67 -0.14 13.56
CA TRP A 146 -11.25 -0.32 12.24
C TRP A 146 -10.48 0.58 11.30
N TRP A 147 -9.83 0.04 10.28
CA TRP A 147 -9.15 0.87 9.29
C TRP A 147 -10.06 1.06 8.07
N ALA A 148 -9.98 2.24 7.46
CA ALA A 148 -10.70 2.52 6.23
C ALA A 148 -9.86 2.04 5.04
N GLY A 149 -10.49 1.39 4.06
CA GLY A 149 -9.83 0.91 2.87
C GLY A 149 -10.65 -0.10 2.08
N ASP A 150 -10.85 0.12 0.78
CA ASP A 150 -11.44 -0.89 -0.09
C ASP A 150 -10.34 -1.61 -0.90
N GLY A 151 -9.85 -2.73 -0.35
CA GLY A 151 -8.83 -3.54 -1.00
C GLY A 151 -9.32 -4.18 -2.31
N ASP A 152 -10.61 -4.55 -2.41
CA ASP A 152 -11.20 -5.10 -3.64
C ASP A 152 -11.19 -4.09 -4.79
N SER A 153 -11.39 -2.80 -4.50
CA SER A 153 -11.29 -1.73 -5.49
C SER A 153 -9.83 -1.29 -5.76
N THR A 154 -8.91 -1.58 -4.84
CA THR A 154 -7.51 -1.13 -4.90
C THR A 154 -6.63 -2.10 -5.69
N PHE A 155 -6.79 -3.40 -5.50
CA PHE A 155 -5.89 -4.42 -6.05
C PHE A 155 -6.53 -5.25 -7.18
N ILE A 156 -5.71 -6.01 -7.93
CA ILE A 156 -6.19 -6.95 -8.96
C ILE A 156 -6.99 -8.09 -8.32
N PHE A 157 -6.56 -8.52 -7.15
CA PHE A 157 -7.18 -9.51 -6.31
C PHE A 157 -6.86 -9.16 -4.85
N PHE A 158 -7.80 -9.35 -3.94
CA PHE A 158 -7.66 -8.96 -2.55
C PHE A 158 -8.52 -9.86 -1.66
N ASP A 159 -8.02 -10.19 -0.47
CA ASP A 159 -8.82 -10.70 0.65
C ASP A 159 -8.10 -10.39 1.97
N ASP A 160 -8.79 -9.71 2.88
CA ASP A 160 -8.42 -9.43 4.28
C ASP A 160 -9.19 -10.32 5.27
N PHE A 161 -9.98 -11.26 4.77
CA PHE A 161 -10.66 -12.27 5.57
C PHE A 161 -11.57 -11.70 6.69
N GLU A 162 -12.15 -10.52 6.48
CA GLU A 162 -13.06 -9.83 7.42
C GLU A 162 -14.40 -10.55 7.67
N GLY A 163 -14.73 -11.54 6.85
CA GLY A 163 -15.97 -12.32 6.99
C GLY A 163 -15.92 -13.32 8.16
N GLY A 164 -17.07 -13.92 8.49
CA GLY A 164 -17.14 -15.06 9.42
C GLY A 164 -16.86 -16.42 8.78
N SER A 165 -16.47 -16.44 7.50
CA SER A 165 -16.19 -17.66 6.74
C SER A 165 -15.42 -17.35 5.46
N VAL A 166 -14.82 -18.36 4.85
CA VAL A 166 -14.13 -18.23 3.54
C VAL A 166 -15.08 -17.65 2.50
N ASN A 167 -14.67 -16.59 1.81
CA ASN A 167 -15.40 -16.03 0.68
C ASN A 167 -15.40 -17.02 -0.51
N THR A 168 -16.47 -17.83 -0.62
CA THR A 168 -16.60 -18.84 -1.69
C THR A 168 -16.82 -18.25 -3.09
N GLY A 169 -17.01 -16.93 -3.21
CA GLY A 169 -16.96 -16.23 -4.50
C GLY A 169 -15.52 -16.03 -4.99
N LYS A 170 -14.57 -15.85 -4.07
CA LYS A 170 -13.14 -15.65 -4.36
C LYS A 170 -12.33 -16.95 -4.31
N TRP A 171 -12.72 -17.90 -3.46
CA TRP A 171 -11.93 -19.10 -3.16
C TRP A 171 -12.72 -20.39 -3.34
N ASP A 172 -12.10 -21.38 -3.98
CA ASP A 172 -12.39 -22.78 -3.73
C ASP A 172 -11.70 -23.19 -2.43
N LYS A 173 -12.37 -24.01 -1.62
CA LYS A 173 -11.80 -24.53 -0.37
C LYS A 173 -11.96 -26.03 -0.30
N GLY A 174 -11.03 -26.70 0.36
CA GLY A 174 -11.14 -28.13 0.60
C GLY A 174 -10.40 -28.56 1.85
N ILE A 175 -10.98 -29.55 2.51
CA ILE A 175 -10.38 -30.23 3.64
C ILE A 175 -10.40 -31.73 3.39
N GLY A 176 -9.34 -32.42 3.78
CA GLY A 176 -9.20 -33.87 3.66
C GLY A 176 -9.26 -34.58 5.00
N PHE A 177 -9.86 -35.78 4.97
CA PHE A 177 -9.94 -36.68 6.12
C PHE A 177 -9.55 -38.09 5.69
N ILE A 178 -8.33 -38.50 5.99
CA ILE A 178 -7.96 -39.92 6.01
C ILE A 178 -7.36 -40.17 7.38
N GLY A 179 -8.23 -40.32 8.39
CA GLY A 179 -7.89 -40.33 9.81
C GLY A 179 -7.44 -38.97 10.37
N GLY A 180 -6.84 -38.09 9.56
CA GLY A 180 -6.44 -36.74 9.98
C GLY A 180 -7.59 -35.73 9.89
N ILE A 181 -7.39 -34.53 10.44
CA ILE A 181 -8.39 -33.46 10.43
C ILE A 181 -7.76 -32.21 9.79
N GLY A 182 -8.24 -31.85 8.60
CA GLY A 182 -8.07 -30.52 8.04
C GLY A 182 -9.08 -29.54 8.64
N ARG A 183 -8.64 -28.31 8.94
CA ARG A 183 -9.51 -27.23 9.43
C ARG A 183 -9.22 -25.94 8.69
N ILE A 184 -10.30 -25.20 8.42
CA ILE A 184 -10.26 -23.85 7.90
C ILE A 184 -11.19 -23.03 8.79
N ASP A 185 -10.66 -21.98 9.39
CA ASP A 185 -11.39 -21.07 10.27
C ASP A 185 -11.15 -19.65 9.79
N VAL A 186 -12.19 -18.80 9.83
CA VAL A 186 -12.08 -17.38 9.51
C VAL A 186 -12.71 -16.60 10.65
N SER A 187 -11.93 -15.72 11.26
CA SER A 187 -12.37 -14.92 12.39
C SER A 187 -11.45 -13.71 12.56
N ASN A 188 -12.02 -12.57 12.95
CA ASN A 188 -11.27 -11.34 13.31
C ASN A 188 -10.27 -10.89 12.23
N GLY A 189 -10.72 -10.80 10.95
CA GLY A 189 -9.85 -10.35 9.85
C GLY A 189 -8.73 -11.33 9.50
N ARG A 190 -8.88 -12.62 9.84
CA ARG A 190 -7.84 -13.63 9.62
C ARG A 190 -8.43 -14.95 9.17
N ILE A 191 -7.68 -15.66 8.33
CA ILE A 191 -7.93 -17.06 8.03
C ILE A 191 -6.86 -17.96 8.62
N SER A 192 -7.29 -19.07 9.22
CA SER A 192 -6.42 -20.10 9.78
C SER A 192 -6.65 -21.42 9.05
N LEU A 193 -5.59 -21.95 8.45
CA LEU A 193 -5.56 -23.28 7.87
C LEU A 193 -4.71 -24.18 8.77
N SER A 194 -5.24 -25.34 9.13
CA SER A 194 -4.47 -26.33 9.86
C SER A 194 -4.75 -27.75 9.40
N SER A 195 -3.74 -28.59 9.58
CA SER A 195 -3.86 -30.04 9.45
C SER A 195 -3.30 -30.67 10.71
N SER A 196 -4.14 -31.42 11.43
CA SER A 196 -3.70 -32.32 12.48
C SER A 196 -3.73 -33.77 12.01
N SER A 197 -2.84 -34.58 12.56
CA SER A 197 -2.92 -36.03 12.41
C SER A 197 -2.64 -36.73 13.74
N TYR A 198 -3.46 -37.74 14.04
CA TYR A 198 -3.22 -38.72 15.11
C TYR A 198 -2.71 -40.01 14.46
N LEU A 199 -1.48 -40.47 14.73
CA LEU A 199 -0.95 -41.67 14.06
C LEU A 199 -0.98 -41.56 12.51
N ASN A 200 -1.25 -42.66 11.77
CA ASN A 200 -1.05 -42.82 10.32
C ASN A 200 -1.97 -41.96 9.41
N ASP A 201 -2.39 -40.83 9.93
CA ASP A 201 -3.50 -40.03 9.50
C ASP A 201 -3.03 -38.88 8.61
N ARG A 202 -3.81 -38.57 7.57
CA ARG A 202 -3.54 -37.53 6.59
C ARG A 202 -4.67 -36.51 6.63
N GLY A 203 -4.33 -35.30 7.03
CA GLY A 203 -5.17 -34.12 6.90
C GLY A 203 -4.57 -33.17 5.88
N TYR A 204 -5.43 -32.41 5.20
CA TYR A 204 -5.02 -31.22 4.48
C TYR A 204 -6.13 -30.19 4.56
N ALA A 205 -5.75 -28.93 4.41
CA ALA A 205 -6.67 -27.80 4.27
C ALA A 205 -6.10 -26.87 3.21
N TYR A 206 -6.93 -26.40 2.28
CA TYR A 206 -6.52 -25.43 1.29
C TYR A 206 -7.61 -24.40 0.99
N ILE A 207 -7.16 -23.22 0.58
CA ILE A 207 -7.93 -22.30 -0.24
C ILE A 207 -7.18 -22.06 -1.56
N LYS A 208 -7.93 -21.98 -2.64
CA LYS A 208 -7.43 -21.80 -4.01
C LYS A 208 -8.25 -20.72 -4.71
N SER A 209 -7.58 -19.73 -5.30
CA SER A 209 -8.28 -18.63 -5.94
C SER A 209 -9.17 -19.15 -7.07
N LYS A 210 -10.41 -18.68 -7.14
CA LYS A 210 -11.28 -18.89 -8.30
C LYS A 210 -10.82 -18.04 -9.48
N ARG A 211 -10.29 -16.85 -9.22
CA ARG A 211 -9.67 -16.01 -10.25
C ARG A 211 -8.53 -16.77 -10.93
N ASN A 212 -8.50 -16.72 -12.26
CA ASN A 212 -7.39 -17.18 -13.08
C ASN A 212 -6.45 -15.99 -13.35
N PHE A 213 -5.15 -16.19 -13.22
CA PHE A 213 -4.12 -15.17 -13.45
C PHE A 213 -3.40 -15.32 -14.80
N ASP A 214 -3.95 -16.13 -15.72
CA ASP A 214 -3.37 -16.34 -17.05
C ASP A 214 -3.22 -15.07 -17.89
N GLU A 215 -4.01 -14.03 -17.61
CA GLU A 215 -3.92 -12.72 -18.28
C GLU A 215 -2.72 -11.87 -17.82
N TYR A 216 -2.08 -12.22 -16.70
CA TYR A 216 -0.95 -11.49 -16.13
C TYR A 216 0.33 -12.30 -16.26
N ASN A 217 1.18 -11.96 -17.23
CA ASN A 217 2.52 -12.55 -17.32
C ASN A 217 3.48 -11.96 -16.28
N GLU A 218 3.13 -10.82 -15.70
CA GLU A 218 3.90 -10.13 -14.68
C GLU A 218 2.96 -9.58 -13.62
N PHE A 219 3.21 -9.91 -12.36
CA PHE A 219 2.45 -9.42 -11.22
C PHE A 219 3.20 -9.73 -9.92
N ILE A 220 2.79 -9.05 -8.86
CA ILE A 220 3.29 -9.29 -7.51
C ILE A 220 2.13 -9.79 -6.66
N TRP A 221 2.34 -10.91 -5.99
CA TRP A 221 1.44 -11.46 -4.99
C TRP A 221 2.06 -11.27 -3.59
N GLU A 222 1.36 -10.54 -2.73
CA GLU A 222 1.77 -10.30 -1.35
C GLU A 222 0.81 -10.99 -0.38
N ILE A 223 1.37 -11.53 0.69
CA ILE A 223 0.66 -12.21 1.76
C ILE A 223 1.32 -11.85 3.08
N GLU A 224 0.53 -11.48 4.07
CA GLU A 224 0.99 -11.45 5.44
C GLU A 224 0.50 -12.71 6.17
N ALA A 225 1.44 -13.51 6.66
CA ALA A 225 1.12 -14.77 7.27
C ALA A 225 2.05 -15.13 8.43
N LYS A 226 1.49 -15.87 9.37
CA LYS A 226 2.22 -16.51 10.46
C LYS A 226 2.18 -18.01 10.26
N VAL A 227 3.34 -18.64 10.43
CA VAL A 227 3.47 -20.10 10.27
C VAL A 227 3.82 -20.76 11.60
N HIS A 228 3.10 -21.83 11.90
CA HIS A 228 3.17 -22.55 13.17
C HIS A 228 3.59 -24.00 12.91
N PRO A 229 4.73 -24.45 13.46
CA PRO A 229 5.08 -25.86 13.45
C PRO A 229 4.22 -26.63 14.45
N PHE A 230 3.87 -27.87 14.13
CA PHE A 230 3.33 -28.78 15.15
C PHE A 230 4.47 -29.44 15.95
N PRO A 231 4.54 -29.28 17.28
CA PRO A 231 5.54 -29.95 18.10
C PRO A 231 5.33 -31.47 18.14
N LYS A 232 6.42 -32.22 18.32
CA LYS A 232 6.38 -33.67 18.54
C LYS A 232 5.86 -33.96 19.96
N TYR A 233 4.81 -34.78 20.10
CA TYR A 233 4.36 -35.29 21.41
C TYR A 233 5.47 -36.14 22.05
N SER A 234 5.81 -35.89 23.31
CA SER A 234 6.99 -36.41 24.01
C SER A 234 6.87 -37.84 24.55
N TRP A 235 5.69 -38.48 24.50
CA TRP A 235 5.42 -39.74 25.21
C TRP A 235 5.16 -40.96 24.32
N GLU A 236 5.14 -40.83 22.99
CA GLU A 236 4.83 -41.97 22.11
C GLU A 236 6.08 -42.79 21.75
N HIS A 237 6.14 -43.96 22.38
CA HIS A 237 7.06 -45.07 22.10
C HIS A 237 7.10 -45.43 20.61
N THR A 238 8.32 -45.50 20.09
CA THR A 238 8.80 -46.46 19.07
C THR A 238 7.71 -47.14 18.22
N SER A 239 7.36 -46.54 17.07
CA SER A 239 7.35 -47.20 15.74
C SER A 239 6.92 -46.30 14.57
N TYR A 240 6.27 -45.14 14.75
CA TYR A 240 5.99 -44.19 13.64
C TYR A 240 6.00 -42.69 14.06
N PRO A 241 7.17 -42.06 14.28
CA PRO A 241 7.26 -40.69 14.81
C PRO A 241 7.32 -39.55 13.76
N ASN A 242 6.92 -39.76 12.50
CA ASN A 242 7.37 -38.94 11.35
C ASN A 242 6.29 -38.04 10.71
N GLY A 243 5.74 -37.09 11.48
CA GLY A 243 5.04 -35.95 10.88
C GLY A 243 6.01 -34.97 10.20
N ILE A 244 5.69 -34.50 8.99
CA ILE A 244 6.45 -33.48 8.26
C ILE A 244 5.61 -32.19 8.23
N ASN A 245 6.14 -31.06 8.69
CA ASN A 245 5.45 -29.78 8.48
C ASN A 245 5.41 -29.49 6.98
N ARG A 246 4.23 -29.12 6.45
CA ARG A 246 4.02 -28.80 5.03
C ARG A 246 3.01 -27.67 4.93
N ILE A 247 3.53 -26.46 4.73
CA ILE A 247 2.78 -25.22 4.53
C ILE A 247 3.30 -24.61 3.24
N ARG A 248 2.40 -24.38 2.27
CA ARG A 248 2.73 -23.79 0.97
C ARG A 248 1.80 -22.62 0.71
N HIS A 249 2.38 -21.46 0.45
CA HIS A 249 1.72 -20.37 -0.24
C HIS A 249 2.37 -20.31 -1.62
N LYS A 250 1.62 -20.63 -2.67
CA LYS A 250 2.21 -20.79 -4.00
C LYS A 250 1.29 -20.30 -5.10
N ILE A 251 1.91 -19.85 -6.19
CA ILE A 251 1.27 -19.67 -7.48
C ILE A 251 1.36 -21.01 -8.20
N GLU A 252 0.22 -21.63 -8.53
CA GLU A 252 0.20 -22.86 -9.31
C GLU A 252 0.53 -22.61 -10.79
N ASN A 253 1.09 -23.62 -11.44
CA ASN A 253 1.36 -23.65 -12.88
C ASN A 253 2.35 -22.59 -13.36
N ILE A 254 3.39 -22.30 -12.57
CA ILE A 254 4.52 -21.46 -12.99
C ILE A 254 5.81 -22.26 -13.20
N GLY A 255 5.76 -23.57 -13.46
CA GLY A 255 6.93 -24.33 -13.93
C GLY A 255 8.16 -24.38 -13.01
N VAL A 256 8.06 -23.78 -11.83
CA VAL A 256 8.99 -23.94 -10.73
C VAL A 256 8.30 -24.81 -9.71
N GLY A 257 9.04 -25.76 -9.13
CA GLY A 257 8.53 -26.71 -8.15
C GLY A 257 7.80 -26.04 -6.99
N ASP A 258 7.11 -26.83 -6.17
CA ASP A 258 6.33 -26.30 -5.05
C ASP A 258 7.18 -25.45 -4.10
N TYR A 259 6.86 -24.16 -4.02
CA TYR A 259 7.49 -23.25 -3.06
C TYR A 259 6.96 -23.49 -1.65
N PHE A 260 7.92 -23.61 -0.73
CA PHE A 260 7.72 -24.27 0.54
C PHE A 260 8.20 -23.39 1.68
N ILE A 261 7.38 -23.21 2.71
CA ILE A 261 7.75 -22.32 3.81
C ILE A 261 8.41 -23.09 4.96
N MET A 262 8.05 -24.36 5.23
CA MET A 262 8.71 -25.13 6.32
C MET A 262 8.66 -26.65 6.11
N GLU A 263 9.82 -27.31 5.83
CA GLU A 263 9.94 -28.79 5.76
C GLU A 263 10.90 -29.37 6.80
N LYS A 264 10.57 -30.59 7.26
CA LYS A 264 11.51 -31.47 7.95
C LYS A 264 12.44 -32.11 6.91
N ASP A 265 13.71 -31.70 6.96
CA ASP A 265 14.81 -32.07 6.06
C ASP A 265 14.77 -33.52 5.50
N LYS A 266 14.58 -33.64 4.19
CA LYS A 266 15.02 -34.77 3.36
C LYS A 266 15.28 -34.31 1.93
N THR A 267 16.52 -33.95 1.61
CA THR A 267 17.24 -34.18 0.33
C THR A 267 16.54 -33.93 -1.03
N GLU A 268 15.36 -33.32 -1.09
CA GLU A 268 14.72 -32.87 -2.32
C GLU A 268 14.96 -31.37 -2.46
N ASN A 269 15.27 -30.92 -3.67
CA ASN A 269 15.71 -29.57 -4.00
C ASN A 269 14.48 -28.69 -4.36
N PRO A 270 13.96 -27.84 -3.46
CA PRO A 270 13.27 -26.63 -3.87
C PRO A 270 13.90 -25.35 -3.32
N ILE A 271 13.65 -24.24 -4.01
CA ILE A 271 14.24 -22.92 -3.74
C ILE A 271 13.40 -22.20 -2.65
N SER A 272 14.10 -21.70 -1.63
CA SER A 272 13.69 -21.05 -0.35
C SER A 272 13.17 -21.96 0.77
N HIS A 273 13.89 -21.97 1.91
CA HIS A 273 13.55 -22.74 3.12
C HIS A 273 13.62 -21.82 4.35
N ILE A 274 12.55 -21.71 5.14
CA ILE A 274 12.71 -21.51 6.59
C ILE A 274 12.97 -22.92 7.17
N LYS A 275 14.24 -23.26 7.40
CA LYS A 275 14.64 -24.62 7.80
C LYS A 275 14.29 -24.90 9.25
N TYR A 276 13.69 -26.07 9.51
CA TYR A 276 13.53 -26.68 10.83
C TYR A 276 14.06 -28.11 10.79
N GLN A 277 15.07 -28.46 11.60
CA GLN A 277 15.58 -29.84 11.67
C GLN A 277 15.87 -30.21 13.13
N TYR A 278 15.76 -31.48 13.56
CA TYR A 278 16.78 -32.01 14.48
C TYR A 278 16.89 -33.53 14.48
N PRO A 279 18.13 -34.05 14.49
CA PRO A 279 18.41 -35.42 14.93
C PRO A 279 18.71 -35.54 16.44
N ASN A 280 19.40 -34.59 17.12
CA ASN A 280 19.65 -34.56 18.58
C ASN A 280 20.15 -33.17 19.17
N GLY A 281 19.34 -32.09 19.17
CA GLY A 281 19.64 -30.71 19.72
C GLY A 281 18.51 -29.69 19.42
N PRO A 282 18.60 -28.34 19.62
CA PRO A 282 17.49 -27.38 19.35
C PRO A 282 17.70 -26.43 18.14
N PHE A 283 16.78 -26.40 17.15
CA PHE A 283 16.87 -25.60 15.89
C PHE A 283 15.46 -25.04 15.79
N TYR A 284 15.35 -23.78 16.14
CA TYR A 284 14.19 -22.97 15.92
C TYR A 284 14.66 -21.92 14.92
N SER A 285 13.93 -21.74 13.82
CA SER A 285 14.05 -20.48 13.10
C SER A 285 13.39 -19.43 14.01
N ASP A 286 14.08 -18.31 14.24
CA ASP A 286 13.53 -17.16 14.97
C ASP A 286 12.24 -16.59 14.34
N SER A 287 11.94 -17.03 13.11
CA SER A 287 10.80 -16.61 12.29
C SER A 287 9.56 -17.49 12.49
N ILE A 288 9.67 -18.58 13.25
CA ILE A 288 8.52 -19.39 13.68
C ILE A 288 7.63 -18.56 14.61
N ASP A 289 6.32 -18.68 14.44
CA ASP A 289 5.32 -17.96 15.23
C ASP A 289 5.44 -16.42 15.12
N LYS A 290 6.20 -15.91 14.14
CA LYS A 290 6.30 -14.50 13.78
C LYS A 290 5.45 -14.18 12.56
N TRP A 291 4.98 -12.94 12.47
CA TRP A 291 4.34 -12.43 11.27
C TRP A 291 5.40 -12.20 10.18
N LEU A 292 5.13 -12.74 9.01
CA LEU A 292 5.99 -12.70 7.84
C LEU A 292 5.24 -12.04 6.69
N LYS A 293 5.86 -11.04 6.07
CA LYS A 293 5.42 -10.51 4.79
C LYS A 293 6.13 -11.28 3.68
N MET A 294 5.34 -11.94 2.86
CA MET A 294 5.80 -12.80 1.77
C MET A 294 5.40 -12.18 0.44
N THR A 295 6.38 -11.94 -0.42
CA THR A 295 6.20 -11.36 -1.74
C THR A 295 6.66 -12.37 -2.78
N GLN A 296 5.77 -12.74 -3.69
CA GLN A 296 6.05 -13.60 -4.84
C GLN A 296 5.89 -12.77 -6.11
N THR A 297 6.96 -12.62 -6.87
CA THR A 297 7.00 -11.75 -8.05
C THR A 297 7.19 -12.61 -9.28
N LEU A 298 6.23 -12.54 -10.21
CA LEU A 298 6.38 -13.05 -11.56
C LEU A 298 6.73 -11.86 -12.47
N PHE A 299 7.82 -11.97 -13.22
CA PHE A 299 8.34 -10.86 -14.01
C PHE A 299 9.13 -11.34 -15.24
N SER A 300 9.66 -10.40 -16.02
CA SER A 300 10.36 -10.68 -17.28
C SER A 300 9.48 -11.50 -18.23
N ASN A 301 8.26 -11.01 -18.43
CA ASN A 301 7.19 -11.63 -19.20
C ASN A 301 6.96 -13.11 -18.82
N GLY A 302 7.02 -13.42 -17.53
CA GLY A 302 6.76 -14.75 -16.99
C GLY A 302 7.90 -15.76 -17.16
N THR A 303 9.12 -15.29 -17.40
CA THR A 303 10.31 -16.15 -17.49
C THR A 303 11.14 -16.15 -16.19
N LYS A 304 10.86 -15.20 -15.30
CA LYS A 304 11.50 -15.07 -13.99
C LYS A 304 10.49 -15.04 -12.86
N PHE A 305 10.88 -15.67 -11.76
CA PHE A 305 10.10 -15.70 -10.55
C PHE A 305 11.00 -15.46 -9.34
N GLU A 306 10.54 -14.63 -8.42
CA GLU A 306 11.24 -14.26 -7.19
C GLU A 306 10.35 -14.47 -5.98
N ILE A 307 10.97 -14.87 -4.87
CA ILE A 307 10.36 -14.88 -3.54
C ILE A 307 11.20 -14.04 -2.61
N LYS A 308 10.51 -13.16 -1.88
CA LYS A 308 11.05 -12.45 -0.75
C LYS A 308 10.19 -12.69 0.48
N VAL A 309 10.82 -12.98 1.62
CA VAL A 309 10.14 -13.14 2.91
C VAL A 309 10.87 -12.27 3.94
N VAL A 310 10.11 -11.41 4.61
CA VAL A 310 10.62 -10.47 5.61
C VAL A 310 9.82 -10.61 6.90
N ARG A 311 10.49 -10.59 8.05
CA ARG A 311 9.83 -10.52 9.36
C ARG A 311 9.27 -9.13 9.61
N GLU A 312 7.99 -9.06 9.99
CA GLU A 312 7.30 -7.80 10.30
C GLU A 312 7.92 -7.04 11.48
N GLU A 313 8.40 -7.75 12.51
CA GLU A 313 8.81 -7.14 13.77
C GLU A 313 10.11 -6.35 13.69
N ASP A 314 11.05 -6.78 12.85
CA ASP A 314 12.41 -6.23 12.76
C ASP A 314 12.89 -5.98 11.33
N GLY A 315 12.11 -6.34 10.32
CA GLY A 315 12.48 -6.21 8.92
C GLY A 315 13.56 -7.20 8.47
N GLN A 316 13.86 -8.24 9.25
CA GLN A 316 14.88 -9.22 8.88
C GLN A 316 14.43 -9.99 7.63
N THR A 317 15.29 -10.03 6.62
CA THR A 317 15.06 -10.82 5.41
C THR A 317 15.39 -12.29 5.67
N GLU A 318 14.40 -13.15 5.51
CA GLU A 318 14.49 -14.61 5.72
C GLU A 318 14.73 -15.35 4.42
N VAL A 319 14.14 -14.84 3.34
CA VAL A 319 14.27 -15.36 1.98
C VAL A 319 14.40 -14.19 1.03
N ASP A 320 15.35 -14.27 0.12
CA ASP A 320 15.47 -13.39 -1.03
C ASP A 320 16.13 -14.20 -2.16
N THR A 321 15.32 -14.68 -3.10
CA THR A 321 15.80 -15.58 -4.15
C THR A 321 14.99 -15.45 -5.42
N SER A 322 15.66 -15.60 -6.56
CA SER A 322 15.04 -15.58 -7.88
C SER A 322 15.51 -16.75 -8.74
N THR A 323 14.66 -17.18 -9.66
CA THR A 323 14.89 -18.33 -10.52
C THR A 323 14.17 -18.19 -11.86
N SER A 324 14.53 -19.04 -12.82
CA SER A 324 13.79 -19.19 -14.07
C SER A 324 12.49 -19.95 -13.83
N THR A 325 11.45 -19.56 -14.54
CA THR A 325 10.11 -20.14 -14.50
C THR A 325 9.60 -20.36 -15.93
N SER A 326 8.57 -21.19 -16.07
CA SER A 326 7.82 -21.32 -17.31
C SER A 326 6.33 -21.24 -17.00
N LEU A 327 5.59 -20.44 -17.75
CA LEU A 327 4.16 -20.28 -17.55
C LEU A 327 3.38 -21.49 -18.08
N GLY A 328 2.63 -22.14 -17.21
CA GLY A 328 1.52 -23.00 -17.56
C GLY A 328 0.20 -22.23 -17.57
N SER A 329 -0.88 -22.91 -17.99
CA SER A 329 -2.25 -22.38 -17.95
C SER A 329 -2.93 -22.62 -16.61
N ASN A 330 -4.02 -21.90 -16.36
CA ASN A 330 -4.84 -21.97 -15.16
C ASN A 330 -4.03 -21.63 -13.90
N ARG A 331 -3.31 -20.51 -13.93
CA ARG A 331 -2.52 -20.02 -12.80
C ARG A 331 -3.45 -19.55 -11.68
N LYS A 332 -3.28 -20.13 -10.49
CA LYS A 332 -4.08 -19.87 -9.28
C LYS A 332 -3.18 -19.56 -8.09
N LEU A 333 -3.68 -18.75 -7.17
CA LEU A 333 -3.07 -18.55 -5.86
C LEU A 333 -3.55 -19.64 -4.93
N VAL A 334 -2.65 -20.27 -4.19
CA VAL A 334 -2.99 -21.40 -3.31
C VAL A 334 -2.31 -21.24 -1.97
N ILE A 335 -3.12 -21.28 -0.92
CA ILE A 335 -2.67 -21.41 0.46
C ILE A 335 -3.09 -22.81 0.90
N VAL A 336 -2.11 -23.67 1.19
CA VAL A 336 -2.36 -25.06 1.54
C VAL A 336 -1.47 -25.52 2.68
N VAL A 337 -2.10 -26.26 3.57
CA VAL A 337 -1.45 -26.99 4.65
C VAL A 337 -1.72 -28.48 4.44
N GLY A 338 -0.66 -29.29 4.54
CA GLY A 338 -0.73 -30.71 4.20
C GLY A 338 -0.73 -30.97 2.69
N GLU A 339 -1.15 -32.18 2.29
CA GLU A 339 -1.25 -32.57 0.89
C GLU A 339 -2.23 -33.73 0.64
N ASN A 340 -2.78 -33.79 -0.59
CA ASN A 340 -3.75 -34.79 -1.06
C ASN A 340 -3.18 -35.84 -2.07
N GLY A 341 -1.89 -36.17 -2.06
CA GLY A 341 -1.33 -37.24 -2.92
C GLY A 341 0.19 -37.34 -2.77
N GLY A 342 0.88 -38.46 -2.88
CA GLY A 342 0.54 -39.88 -3.02
C GLY A 342 1.75 -40.69 -2.54
N GLY A 343 1.52 -41.91 -2.05
CA GLY A 343 2.53 -42.77 -1.42
C GLY A 343 2.23 -43.05 0.05
N LEU A 344 2.42 -44.29 0.50
CA LEU A 344 1.96 -44.82 1.80
C LEU A 344 2.74 -44.31 3.04
N ALA A 345 3.63 -43.31 2.93
CA ALA A 345 4.72 -43.14 3.91
C ALA A 345 4.84 -41.79 4.67
N PHE A 346 4.07 -40.73 4.34
CA PHE A 346 4.29 -39.40 4.95
C PHE A 346 3.03 -38.76 5.56
N TYR A 347 3.16 -38.23 6.78
CA TYR A 347 2.10 -37.59 7.56
C TYR A 347 2.32 -36.07 7.59
N TYR A 348 1.70 -35.34 6.67
CA TYR A 348 1.90 -33.88 6.58
C TYR A 348 1.01 -33.12 7.58
N LYS A 349 1.61 -32.19 8.33
CA LYS A 349 0.94 -31.34 9.32
C LYS A 349 1.35 -29.88 9.15
N GLY A 350 0.72 -28.97 9.87
CA GLY A 350 1.11 -27.57 9.87
C GLY A 350 -0.07 -26.69 10.22
N LYS A 351 0.20 -25.45 10.62
CA LYS A 351 -0.82 -24.42 10.74
C LYS A 351 -0.26 -23.12 10.18
N THR A 352 -1.08 -22.41 9.42
CA THR A 352 -0.79 -21.06 8.96
C THR A 352 -1.97 -20.18 9.27
N GLU A 353 -1.68 -18.99 9.76
CA GLU A 353 -2.62 -17.89 9.89
C GLU A 353 -2.25 -16.86 8.83
N VAL A 354 -3.25 -16.27 8.17
CA VAL A 354 -3.07 -15.27 7.12
C VAL A 354 -3.96 -14.10 7.46
N ASP A 355 -3.36 -12.92 7.44
CA ASP A 355 -4.00 -11.65 7.76
C ASP A 355 -4.68 -11.06 6.53
N TYR A 356 -3.88 -10.82 5.49
CA TYR A 356 -4.39 -10.42 4.19
C TYR A 356 -3.57 -11.02 3.06
N THR A 357 -4.15 -10.95 1.87
CA THR A 357 -3.45 -11.24 0.63
C THR A 357 -3.94 -10.35 -0.50
N PHE A 358 -3.02 -9.92 -1.36
CA PHE A 358 -3.39 -9.15 -2.54
C PHE A 358 -2.46 -9.38 -3.73
N VAL A 359 -2.97 -9.09 -4.92
CA VAL A 359 -2.19 -9.05 -6.16
C VAL A 359 -2.17 -7.64 -6.71
N ARG A 360 -0.97 -7.14 -7.01
CA ARG A 360 -0.76 -5.84 -7.65
C ARG A 360 0.02 -5.97 -8.95
N LYS A 361 -0.04 -4.93 -9.78
CA LYS A 361 0.77 -4.85 -10.99
C LYS A 361 2.26 -4.82 -10.65
N TYR A 362 3.05 -5.42 -11.53
CA TYR A 362 4.50 -5.33 -11.53
C TYR A 362 4.96 -4.15 -12.41
N ALA A 363 6.05 -3.52 -12.04
CA ALA A 363 6.82 -2.61 -12.89
C ALA A 363 8.30 -2.94 -12.75
N ASP A 364 9.03 -3.03 -13.87
CA ASP A 364 10.49 -3.25 -13.87
C ASP A 364 11.21 -2.17 -13.04
N VAL A 365 10.69 -0.94 -13.13
CA VAL A 365 11.18 0.22 -12.38
C VAL A 365 10.02 0.79 -11.58
N GLU A 366 10.05 0.56 -10.26
CA GLU A 366 9.03 1.10 -9.34
C GLU A 366 9.17 2.62 -9.19
N PRO A 367 8.06 3.38 -9.23
CA PRO A 367 8.07 4.81 -8.95
C PRO A 367 8.48 5.08 -7.51
N GLU A 368 9.17 6.18 -7.27
CA GLU A 368 9.51 6.62 -5.92
C GLU A 368 8.37 7.47 -5.34
N ILE A 369 7.92 7.12 -4.13
CA ILE A 369 6.77 7.74 -3.49
C ILE A 369 7.23 8.58 -2.30
N SER A 370 6.76 9.82 -2.21
CA SER A 370 7.00 10.68 -1.05
C SER A 370 5.78 11.51 -0.71
N VAL A 371 5.50 11.66 0.59
CA VAL A 371 4.41 12.51 1.10
C VAL A 371 4.98 13.89 1.45
N GLU A 372 4.56 14.92 0.73
CA GLU A 372 5.08 16.28 0.90
C GLU A 372 3.95 17.31 0.95
N MET A 373 4.18 18.43 1.63
CA MET A 373 3.37 19.63 1.39
C MET A 373 4.11 20.48 0.36
N ILE A 374 3.39 21.03 -0.62
CA ILE A 374 4.00 21.94 -1.60
C ILE A 374 3.81 23.38 -1.12
N PRO A 375 4.88 24.11 -0.76
CA PRO A 375 4.76 25.48 -0.31
C PRO A 375 4.34 26.40 -1.46
N LEU A 376 3.44 27.34 -1.17
CA LEU A 376 3.09 28.43 -2.08
C LEU A 376 4.28 29.39 -2.27
N ILE A 377 5.01 29.66 -1.19
CA ILE A 377 6.24 30.47 -1.21
C ILE A 377 7.30 29.73 -0.38
N LYS A 378 8.50 29.57 -0.95
CA LYS A 378 9.67 29.08 -0.22
C LYS A 378 10.89 29.94 -0.54
N GLY A 379 11.86 29.97 0.37
CA GLY A 379 13.10 30.71 0.15
C GLY A 379 13.94 30.85 1.40
N THR A 380 15.05 31.57 1.30
CA THR A 380 15.96 31.81 2.43
C THR A 380 15.88 33.27 2.86
N ALA A 381 15.55 33.51 4.13
CA ALA A 381 15.60 34.83 4.73
C ALA A 381 16.91 35.01 5.53
N THR A 382 17.60 36.13 5.32
CA THR A 382 18.99 36.39 5.78
C THR A 382 19.27 36.09 7.25
N ARG A 383 18.27 36.18 8.15
CA ARG A 383 18.42 35.93 9.60
C ARG A 383 17.64 34.74 10.14
N THR A 384 16.77 34.17 9.31
CA THR A 384 15.82 33.12 9.72
C THR A 384 16.18 31.77 9.11
N GLY A 385 16.81 31.76 7.94
CA GLY A 385 17.14 30.54 7.21
C GLY A 385 16.08 30.22 6.15
N TYR A 386 16.10 28.96 5.68
CA TYR A 386 15.13 28.45 4.73
C TYR A 386 13.74 28.34 5.37
N PHE A 387 12.72 28.81 4.68
CA PHE A 387 11.33 28.77 5.15
C PHE A 387 10.40 28.27 4.05
N GLU A 388 9.25 27.78 4.50
CA GLU A 388 8.18 27.28 3.65
C GLU A 388 6.84 27.85 4.13
N PHE A 389 6.10 28.45 3.21
CA PHE A 389 4.81 29.08 3.47
C PHE A 389 3.73 28.42 2.62
N PHE A 390 2.67 28.00 3.29
CA PHE A 390 1.58 27.20 2.74
C PHE A 390 0.26 27.96 2.91
N VAL A 391 -0.64 27.77 1.95
CA VAL A 391 -1.98 28.34 1.99
C VAL A 391 -3.00 27.26 1.68
N ASP A 392 -3.97 27.12 2.57
CA ASP A 392 -5.20 26.39 2.33
C ASP A 392 -6.26 27.40 1.88
N ARG A 393 -6.61 27.33 0.59
CA ARG A 393 -7.52 28.27 -0.07
C ARG A 393 -8.95 28.12 0.44
N GLU A 394 -9.41 26.89 0.67
CA GLU A 394 -10.76 26.61 1.12
C GLU A 394 -10.94 26.89 2.61
N GLY A 395 -10.03 26.36 3.43
CA GLY A 395 -10.02 26.64 4.87
C GLY A 395 -9.65 28.08 5.21
N ARG A 396 -9.26 28.89 4.20
CA ARG A 396 -8.81 30.28 4.31
C ARG A 396 -7.81 30.45 5.45
N ARG A 397 -6.79 29.60 5.45
CA ARG A 397 -5.78 29.53 6.51
C ARG A 397 -4.38 29.35 5.91
N TRP A 398 -3.38 29.62 6.72
CA TRP A 398 -1.98 29.57 6.35
C TRP A 398 -1.16 28.82 7.38
N LEU A 399 -0.01 28.33 6.92
CA LEU A 399 0.97 27.68 7.76
C LEU A 399 2.35 28.08 7.29
N LEU A 400 3.23 28.35 8.24
CA LEU A 400 4.65 28.62 8.01
C LEU A 400 5.51 27.64 8.78
N ARG A 401 6.55 27.10 8.12
CA ARG A 401 7.57 26.22 8.69
C ARG A 401 8.97 26.75 8.41
N ILE A 402 9.88 26.51 9.35
CA ILE A 402 11.33 26.67 9.20
C ILE A 402 11.93 25.32 9.62
N PRO A 403 12.11 24.39 8.65
CA PRO A 403 12.48 23.01 8.94
C PRO A 403 13.74 22.88 9.81
N ASP A 404 14.80 23.60 9.46
CA ASP A 404 16.09 23.55 10.17
C ASP A 404 16.01 24.01 11.64
N ARG A 405 14.94 24.71 12.02
CA ARG A 405 14.70 25.18 13.39
C ARG A 405 13.62 24.36 14.11
N GLY A 406 13.01 23.37 13.46
CA GLY A 406 11.83 22.68 13.98
C GLY A 406 10.64 23.62 14.26
N TYR A 407 10.61 24.80 13.63
CA TYR A 407 9.59 25.81 13.90
C TYR A 407 8.40 25.62 12.96
N THR A 408 7.19 25.63 13.53
CA THR A 408 5.94 25.72 12.77
C THR A 408 4.92 26.58 13.50
N THR A 409 4.09 27.27 12.74
CA THR A 409 2.95 28.02 13.26
C THR A 409 1.70 27.15 13.47
N GLY A 410 1.66 25.96 12.88
CA GLY A 410 0.39 25.26 12.62
C GLY A 410 -0.47 26.00 11.61
N TRP A 411 -1.69 25.51 11.36
CA TRP A 411 -2.64 26.23 10.52
C TRP A 411 -3.32 27.36 11.29
N ILE A 412 -3.25 28.58 10.77
CA ILE A 412 -3.84 29.80 11.34
C ILE A 412 -4.78 30.42 10.31
N PRO A 413 -6.02 30.82 10.68
CA PRO A 413 -6.94 31.47 9.74
C PRO A 413 -6.38 32.81 9.25
N PHE A 414 -6.78 33.23 8.05
CA PHE A 414 -6.54 34.59 7.59
C PHE A 414 -7.59 35.55 8.16
N ASP A 415 -7.17 36.76 8.53
CA ASP A 415 -8.10 37.87 8.72
C ASP A 415 -8.69 38.30 7.37
N ARG A 416 -7.84 38.31 6.33
CA ARG A 416 -8.23 38.58 4.94
C ARG A 416 -7.42 37.72 3.99
N LEU A 417 -8.11 37.02 3.10
CA LEU A 417 -7.53 36.31 1.95
C LEU A 417 -8.29 36.71 0.69
N ARG A 418 -7.54 37.17 -0.31
CA ARG A 418 -8.01 37.41 -1.67
C ARG A 418 -7.31 36.42 -2.58
N ASP A 419 -8.10 35.69 -3.36
CA ASP A 419 -7.61 34.75 -4.37
C ASP A 419 -8.41 34.93 -5.64
N THR A 420 -7.71 35.09 -6.77
CA THR A 420 -8.29 35.25 -8.11
C THR A 420 -7.77 34.19 -9.09
N GLY A 421 -7.14 33.13 -8.57
CA GLY A 421 -6.43 32.12 -9.36
C GLY A 421 -5.04 32.58 -9.78
N ASN A 422 -4.94 33.72 -10.48
CA ASN A 422 -3.67 34.24 -11.01
C ASN A 422 -2.90 35.13 -10.03
N PHE A 423 -3.57 35.60 -8.99
CA PHE A 423 -3.02 36.41 -7.92
C PHE A 423 -3.67 36.02 -6.60
N MET A 424 -2.86 35.99 -5.55
CA MET A 424 -3.28 35.75 -4.19
C MET A 424 -2.59 36.73 -3.24
N SER A 425 -3.35 37.28 -2.29
CA SER A 425 -2.81 38.09 -1.20
C SER A 425 -3.51 37.76 0.09
N GLY A 426 -2.76 37.74 1.20
CA GLY A 426 -3.34 37.51 2.51
C GLY A 426 -2.73 38.37 3.60
N TYR A 427 -3.52 38.52 4.66
CA TYR A 427 -3.20 39.29 5.84
C TYR A 427 -3.68 38.56 7.09
N TYR A 428 -2.84 38.55 8.12
CA TYR A 428 -3.20 38.14 9.46
C TYR A 428 -2.39 38.95 10.48
N ALA A 429 -3.03 39.40 11.56
CA ALA A 429 -2.30 39.96 12.68
C ALA A 429 -3.02 39.72 14.01
N ASP A 430 -2.27 39.24 15.00
CA ASP A 430 -2.71 39.18 16.38
C ASP A 430 -1.61 39.75 17.32
N ARG A 431 -1.64 39.40 18.61
CA ARG A 431 -0.62 39.83 19.58
C ARG A 431 0.74 39.14 19.39
N ARG A 432 0.79 37.97 18.78
CA ARG A 432 2.00 37.18 18.52
C ARG A 432 2.49 37.31 17.09
N TYR A 433 1.62 37.13 16.11
CA TYR A 433 1.95 37.03 14.70
C TYR A 433 1.57 38.28 13.91
N HIS A 434 2.34 38.56 12.87
CA HIS A 434 1.97 39.48 11.80
C HIS A 434 2.41 38.90 10.46
N LEU A 435 1.47 38.77 9.53
CA LEU A 435 1.66 38.17 8.22
C LEU A 435 1.06 39.07 7.13
N THR A 436 1.83 39.31 6.08
CA THR A 436 1.36 39.78 4.78
C THR A 436 2.06 39.00 3.69
N PHE A 437 1.33 38.58 2.66
CA PHE A 437 1.95 38.02 1.46
C PHE A 437 1.22 38.43 0.20
N ASP A 438 1.97 38.42 -0.90
CA ASP A 438 1.46 38.49 -2.26
C ASP A 438 2.10 37.37 -3.07
N TRP A 439 1.33 36.72 -3.92
CA TRP A 439 1.77 35.68 -4.84
C TRP A 439 1.10 35.86 -6.19
N TYR A 440 1.88 35.64 -7.25
CA TYR A 440 1.44 35.73 -8.63
C TYR A 440 1.76 34.41 -9.35
N SER A 441 0.86 33.98 -10.23
CA SER A 441 1.05 32.82 -11.11
C SER A 441 2.32 32.90 -11.98
N SER A 442 2.89 34.10 -12.16
CA SER A 442 4.19 34.31 -12.82
C SER A 442 5.41 33.96 -11.95
N GLY A 443 5.21 33.35 -10.78
CA GLY A 443 6.24 33.05 -9.76
C GLY A 443 6.58 34.21 -8.83
N ARG A 444 6.28 35.46 -9.19
CA ARG A 444 6.63 36.61 -8.35
C ARG A 444 5.88 36.52 -7.02
N CYS A 445 6.58 36.75 -5.91
CA CYS A 445 5.96 36.74 -4.60
C CYS A 445 6.67 37.67 -3.61
N SER A 446 5.96 38.03 -2.55
CA SER A 446 6.52 38.63 -1.35
C SER A 446 5.87 38.05 -0.11
N LEU A 447 6.67 37.87 0.93
CA LEU A 447 6.22 37.38 2.23
C LEU A 447 6.88 38.21 3.32
N LEU A 448 6.07 38.76 4.21
CA LEU A 448 6.52 39.35 5.45
C LEU A 448 5.81 38.64 6.60
N PHE A 449 6.61 38.03 7.47
CA PHE A 449 6.13 37.30 8.63
C PHE A 449 6.96 37.65 9.87
N ASN A 450 6.28 37.84 10.99
CA ASN A 450 6.89 38.11 12.29
C ASN A 450 6.19 37.28 13.37
N ASP A 451 6.98 36.53 14.16
CA ASP A 451 6.57 35.93 15.43
C ASP A 451 7.27 36.67 16.57
N ARG A 452 6.51 37.47 17.32
CA ARG A 452 7.03 38.29 18.42
C ARG A 452 7.50 37.47 19.61
N ARG A 453 7.05 36.21 19.73
CA ARG A 453 7.39 35.33 20.86
C ARG A 453 8.67 34.55 20.58
N GLU A 454 8.78 33.97 19.39
CA GLU A 454 9.91 33.11 19.01
C GLU A 454 11.03 33.88 18.28
N GLY A 455 10.86 35.20 18.10
CA GLY A 455 11.86 36.06 17.45
C GLY A 455 12.02 35.81 15.94
N VAL A 456 11.10 35.08 15.32
CA VAL A 456 11.15 34.75 13.88
C VAL A 456 10.76 35.97 13.06
N ASN A 457 11.60 36.32 12.07
CA ASN A 457 11.38 37.45 11.18
C ASN A 457 11.73 37.09 9.75
N ILE A 458 10.73 37.02 8.88
CA ILE A 458 10.90 36.76 7.45
C ILE A 458 10.48 38.01 6.70
N LYS A 459 11.38 38.51 5.85
CA LYS A 459 11.10 39.50 4.83
C LYS A 459 11.69 38.96 3.54
N TYR A 460 10.82 38.54 2.64
CA TYR A 460 11.18 37.88 1.40
C TYR A 460 10.44 38.53 0.23
N GLY A 461 11.14 38.71 -0.88
CA GLY A 461 10.61 39.16 -2.15
C GLY A 461 11.41 38.50 -3.25
N GLY A 462 10.74 37.79 -4.14
CA GLY A 462 11.42 36.87 -5.04
C GLY A 462 10.51 36.35 -6.15
N ARG A 463 11.02 35.32 -6.82
CA ARG A 463 10.36 34.58 -7.89
C ARG A 463 10.49 33.09 -7.66
#